data_AF-A0A1Q9EX77-F1
#
_entry.id   AF-A0A1Q9EX77-F1
#
_cell.length_a   1.000
_cell.length_b   1.000
_cell.length_c   1.000
_cell.angle_alpha   90.00
_cell.angle_beta   90.00
_cell.angle_gamma   90.00
#
_symmetry.space_group_name_H-M   'P 1'
#
loop_
_entity.id
_entity.type
_entity.pdbx_description
1 polymer ?
#
loop_
_entity_poly.entity_id
_entity_poly.type
_entity_poly.pdbx_seq_one_letter_code
_entity_poly.pdbx_strand_id
1 'polypeptide(L)'
;MAPTLPRERLVQLISTLLSKQGAKMVAEVERRIAAGCGLDVKGIHVDVNILLEALEAHSSKNADAKPAEDGMAHQPEGLPTNLTAWLSSCCVAMASSEEWRFQKHAWMATMMALVAGYADVVSLVRYQAFSSILTGNVVWLGRSIIDSDAAQKHSPFFYVAIIFSFAFGAFLHRLFELIRPNRGGSISTAPLAIAMMIVEVIYFFTEGEWHPDTLKYGVVAVSALFGVVASACSNGRMGTHTTMVTGHTLTLVGGLAKIILRVNLRQEERAKMLMSTMVIAGTIGGACIGAWAVLTPKIDHHLLLFPIPVIMIVLMFLHDHLAKPRSLIKKVQSKLRHHAEQFHREHSPVTSEADHDDEDCSASACSGSVDGDEEDSRA
;
A
#
# COMPACT_ATOMS: atom_id res chain seq x y z
N MET A 1 29.97 21.26 14.68
CA MET A 1 30.69 20.00 14.40
C MET A 1 29.80 18.85 14.85
N ALA A 2 29.46 17.91 13.96
CA ALA A 2 28.69 16.74 14.37
C ALA A 2 29.57 15.85 15.28
N PRO A 3 29.04 15.29 16.38
CA PRO A 3 29.80 14.41 17.25
C PRO A 3 30.28 13.19 16.46
N THR A 4 31.60 13.00 16.38
CA THR A 4 32.20 11.85 15.73
C THR A 4 32.07 10.64 16.64
N LEU A 5 31.42 9.59 16.14
CA LEU A 5 31.37 8.32 16.85
C LEU A 5 32.78 7.73 16.96
N PRO A 6 33.13 7.11 18.11
CA PRO A 6 34.39 6.38 18.22
C PRO A 6 34.50 5.33 17.11
N ARG A 7 35.69 5.20 16.52
CA ARG A 7 35.97 4.30 15.40
C ARG A 7 35.49 2.87 15.66
N GLU A 8 35.77 2.33 16.84
CA GLU A 8 35.40 0.99 17.28
C GLU A 8 33.88 0.76 17.27
N ARG A 9 33.11 1.77 17.70
CA ARG A 9 31.63 1.73 17.66
C ARG A 9 31.14 1.69 16.21
N LEU A 10 31.79 2.39 15.30
CA LEU A 10 31.45 2.40 13.88
C LEU A 10 31.68 1.01 13.25
N VAL A 11 32.85 0.42 13.49
CA VAL A 11 33.20 -0.95 13.06
C VAL A 11 32.17 -1.96 13.57
N GLN A 12 31.82 -1.88 14.87
CA GLN A 12 30.87 -2.80 15.49
C GLN A 12 29.45 -2.66 14.93
N LEU A 13 29.01 -1.43 14.65
CA LEU A 13 27.70 -1.16 14.03
C LEU A 13 27.63 -1.72 12.60
N ILE A 14 28.68 -1.52 11.81
CA ILE A 14 28.73 -2.02 10.43
C ILE A 14 28.80 -3.54 10.41
N SER A 15 29.63 -4.16 11.25
CA SER A 15 29.69 -5.62 11.40
C SER A 15 28.32 -6.21 11.77
N THR A 16 27.57 -5.54 12.65
CA THR A 16 26.20 -5.93 13.03
C THR A 16 25.18 -5.71 11.90
N LEU A 17 25.39 -4.70 11.06
CA LEU A 17 24.58 -4.47 9.86
C LEU A 17 24.84 -5.53 8.79
N LEU A 18 26.11 -5.91 8.60
CA LEU A 18 26.51 -6.99 7.68
C LEU A 18 25.85 -8.32 8.07
N SER A 19 25.88 -8.67 9.36
CA SER A 19 25.23 -9.90 9.84
C SER A 19 23.70 -9.87 9.70
N LYS A 20 23.08 -8.69 9.86
CA LYS A 20 21.61 -8.52 9.70
C LYS A 20 21.14 -8.50 8.25
N GLN A 21 21.89 -7.86 7.35
CA GLN A 21 21.50 -7.69 5.95
C GLN A 21 21.97 -8.84 5.05
N GLY A 22 22.87 -9.70 5.55
CA GLY A 22 23.32 -10.90 4.88
C GLY A 22 24.21 -10.63 3.67
N ALA A 23 24.33 -11.64 2.79
CA ALA A 23 25.27 -11.66 1.66
C ALA A 23 25.17 -10.46 0.71
N LYS A 24 23.97 -9.87 0.57
CA LYS A 24 23.74 -8.75 -0.35
C LYS A 24 24.46 -7.47 0.10
N MET A 25 24.50 -7.22 1.40
CA MET A 25 25.20 -6.06 1.97
C MET A 25 26.71 -6.29 2.00
N VAL A 26 27.13 -7.53 2.28
CA VAL A 26 28.55 -7.93 2.21
C VAL A 26 29.11 -7.65 0.82
N ALA A 27 28.42 -8.09 -0.24
CA ALA A 27 28.84 -7.86 -1.63
C ALA A 27 28.90 -6.37 -2.01
N GLU A 28 27.98 -5.53 -1.52
CA GLU A 28 28.03 -4.07 -1.77
C GLU A 28 29.19 -3.41 -1.04
N VAL A 29 29.49 -3.82 0.20
CA VAL A 29 30.63 -3.32 0.96
C VAL A 29 31.94 -3.73 0.30
N GLU A 30 32.08 -4.99 -0.12
CA GLU A 30 33.24 -5.47 -0.90
C GLU A 30 33.43 -4.69 -2.20
N ARG A 31 32.34 -4.45 -2.95
CA ARG A 31 32.37 -3.66 -4.19
C ARG A 31 32.87 -2.24 -3.95
N ARG A 32 32.45 -1.61 -2.85
CA ARG A 32 32.88 -0.24 -2.51
C ARG A 32 34.32 -0.17 -2.03
N ILE A 33 34.76 -1.15 -1.23
CA ILE A 33 36.16 -1.29 -0.82
C ILE A 33 37.05 -1.45 -2.07
N ALA A 34 36.66 -2.32 -3.01
CA ALA A 34 37.38 -2.51 -4.27
C ALA A 34 37.45 -1.24 -5.13
N ALA A 35 36.42 -0.38 -5.06
CA ALA A 35 36.37 0.90 -5.74
C ALA A 35 37.07 2.05 -4.98
N GLY A 36 37.66 1.78 -3.80
CA GLY A 36 38.25 2.82 -2.95
C GLY A 36 37.25 3.87 -2.44
N CYS A 37 35.96 3.50 -2.37
CA CYS A 37 34.87 4.40 -2.00
C CYS A 37 34.36 4.10 -0.59
N GLY A 38 34.18 5.14 0.23
CA GLY A 38 33.51 5.03 1.53
C GLY A 38 32.01 4.74 1.42
N LEU A 39 31.35 4.67 2.58
CA LEU A 39 29.90 4.45 2.70
C LEU A 39 29.29 5.52 3.60
N ASP A 40 28.36 6.30 3.06
CA ASP A 40 27.57 7.23 3.87
C ASP A 40 26.36 6.50 4.46
N VAL A 41 26.34 6.38 5.79
CA VAL A 41 25.22 5.77 6.52
C VAL A 41 24.60 6.82 7.42
N LYS A 42 23.38 7.27 7.06
CA LYS A 42 22.62 8.28 7.83
C LYS A 42 23.40 9.58 8.10
N GLY A 43 24.14 10.06 7.09
CA GLY A 43 24.94 11.28 7.18
C GLY A 43 26.29 11.10 7.90
N ILE A 44 26.66 9.88 8.27
CA ILE A 44 28.00 9.56 8.77
C ILE A 44 28.80 8.94 7.64
N HIS A 45 29.90 9.59 7.28
CA HIS A 45 30.85 9.08 6.30
C HIS A 45 31.73 8.01 6.95
N VAL A 46 31.63 6.78 6.44
CA VAL A 46 32.50 5.67 6.82
C VAL A 46 33.60 5.56 5.77
N ASP A 47 34.85 5.70 6.19
CA ASP A 47 35.99 5.53 5.29
C ASP A 47 36.18 4.05 4.87
N VAL A 48 37.03 3.84 3.87
CA VAL A 48 37.33 2.50 3.34
C VAL A 48 38.00 1.61 4.39
N ASN A 49 38.82 2.18 5.28
CA ASN A 49 39.56 1.43 6.30
C ASN A 49 38.63 0.84 7.36
N ILE A 50 37.62 1.60 7.80
CA ILE A 50 36.60 1.16 8.75
C ILE A 50 35.70 0.10 8.12
N LEU A 51 35.37 0.24 6.82
CA LEU A 51 34.63 -0.80 6.10
C LEU A 51 35.41 -2.11 6.03
N LEU A 52 36.72 -2.03 5.78
CA LEU A 52 37.61 -3.18 5.71
C LEU A 52 37.74 -3.88 7.07
N GLU A 53 37.94 -3.12 8.15
CA GLU A 53 37.94 -3.64 9.53
C GLU A 53 36.60 -4.28 9.91
N ALA A 54 35.48 -3.68 9.51
CA ALA A 54 34.15 -4.24 9.79
C ALA A 54 33.88 -5.54 9.02
N LEU A 55 34.39 -5.65 7.80
CA LEU A 55 34.31 -6.85 6.97
C LEU A 55 35.16 -7.98 7.55
N GLU A 56 36.39 -7.68 7.98
CA GLU A 56 37.27 -8.63 8.68
C GLU A 56 36.63 -9.12 9.99
N ALA A 57 36.12 -8.20 10.83
CA ALA A 57 35.45 -8.55 12.08
C ALA A 57 34.19 -9.41 11.85
N HIS A 58 33.49 -9.21 10.73
CA HIS A 58 32.36 -10.05 10.33
C HIS A 58 32.82 -11.44 9.86
N SER A 59 33.90 -11.51 9.07
CA SER A 59 34.49 -12.77 8.60
C SER A 59 34.96 -13.65 9.75
N SER A 60 35.69 -13.06 10.72
CA SER A 60 36.17 -13.78 11.91
C SER A 60 35.02 -14.35 12.75
N LYS A 61 33.93 -13.59 12.94
CA LYS A 61 32.75 -14.09 13.64
C LYS A 61 32.04 -15.24 12.94
N ASN A 62 32.03 -15.25 11.61
CA ASN A 62 31.45 -16.35 10.84
C ASN A 62 32.36 -17.58 10.78
N ALA A 63 33.68 -17.40 10.88
CA ALA A 63 34.61 -18.52 10.98
C ALA A 63 34.43 -19.29 12.31
N ASP A 64 34.13 -18.58 13.41
CA ASP A 64 33.85 -19.19 14.72
C ASP A 64 32.46 -19.81 14.83
N ALA A 65 31.53 -19.45 13.94
CA ALA A 65 30.22 -20.07 13.83
C ALA A 65 30.37 -21.47 13.23
N LYS A 66 30.75 -22.41 14.11
CA LYS A 66 30.93 -23.84 13.82
C LYS A 66 29.86 -24.30 12.83
N PRO A 67 30.24 -24.78 11.63
CA PRO A 67 29.27 -25.21 10.64
C PRO A 67 28.41 -26.29 11.28
N ALA A 68 27.13 -25.99 11.48
CA ALA A 68 26.16 -27.04 11.74
C ALA A 68 26.30 -28.01 10.57
N GLU A 69 26.59 -29.28 10.87
CA GLU A 69 26.67 -30.37 9.91
C GLU A 69 25.33 -30.51 9.19
N ASP A 70 25.11 -29.70 8.15
CA ASP A 70 24.04 -29.90 7.20
C ASP A 70 24.61 -30.71 6.05
N GLY A 71 24.13 -31.95 5.96
CA GLY A 71 24.60 -32.97 5.05
C GLY A 71 24.63 -32.48 3.60
N MET A 72 25.77 -32.71 2.95
CA MET A 72 25.97 -32.49 1.52
C MET A 72 24.89 -33.21 0.70
N ALA A 73 23.95 -32.43 0.15
CA ALA A 73 23.16 -32.83 -0.99
C ALA A 73 23.64 -32.04 -2.21
N HIS A 74 24.13 -32.78 -3.21
CA HIS A 74 24.49 -32.30 -4.54
C HIS A 74 23.43 -31.34 -5.11
N GLN A 75 23.84 -30.10 -5.43
CA GLN A 75 23.05 -29.18 -6.27
C GLN A 75 23.48 -29.37 -7.74
N PRO A 76 22.56 -29.78 -8.65
CA PRO A 76 22.83 -29.76 -10.07
C PRO A 76 22.60 -28.36 -10.65
N GLU A 77 23.54 -27.91 -11.46
CA GLU A 77 23.41 -26.73 -12.32
C GLU A 77 22.35 -26.98 -13.40
N GLY A 78 21.10 -26.63 -13.11
CA GLY A 78 19.99 -26.71 -14.04
C GLY A 78 19.24 -25.39 -14.08
N LEU A 79 19.22 -24.75 -15.25
CA LEU A 79 18.43 -23.55 -15.52
C LEU A 79 16.94 -23.81 -15.18
N PRO A 80 16.30 -23.04 -14.28
CA PRO A 80 14.94 -23.33 -13.84
C PRO A 80 13.93 -22.94 -14.94
N THR A 81 13.48 -23.92 -15.71
CA THR A 81 12.40 -23.78 -16.71
C THR A 81 11.00 -23.84 -16.11
N ASN A 82 10.88 -24.07 -14.80
CA ASN A 82 9.59 -24.19 -14.12
C ASN A 82 9.14 -22.86 -13.51
N LEU A 83 8.12 -22.25 -14.13
CA LEU A 83 7.39 -21.09 -13.63
C LEU A 83 6.91 -21.28 -12.18
N THR A 84 6.64 -22.53 -11.79
CA THR A 84 6.26 -22.94 -10.43
C THR A 84 7.42 -22.84 -9.43
N ALA A 85 8.66 -23.10 -9.85
CA ALA A 85 9.84 -22.89 -9.02
C ALA A 85 10.14 -21.39 -8.83
N TRP A 86 9.83 -20.56 -9.85
CA TRP A 86 9.93 -19.09 -9.72
C TRP A 86 8.89 -18.54 -8.74
N LEU A 87 7.63 -19.00 -8.82
CA LEU A 87 6.58 -18.62 -7.87
C LEU A 87 6.85 -19.15 -6.45
N SER A 88 7.42 -20.36 -6.32
CA SER A 88 7.76 -20.96 -5.02
C SER A 88 9.00 -20.35 -4.38
N SER A 89 10.02 -19.99 -5.17
CA SER A 89 11.25 -19.35 -4.67
C SER A 89 11.02 -17.90 -4.20
N CYS A 90 9.95 -17.25 -4.65
CA CYS A 90 9.47 -15.98 -4.06
C CYS A 90 8.80 -16.16 -2.69
N CYS A 91 8.46 -17.38 -2.25
CA CYS A 91 7.69 -17.59 -1.02
C CYS A 91 8.48 -18.09 0.20
N VAL A 92 9.73 -18.54 0.07
CA VAL A 92 10.40 -19.33 1.14
C VAL A 92 11.59 -18.62 1.82
N ALA A 93 12.10 -17.50 1.32
CA ALA A 93 13.08 -16.71 2.06
C ALA A 93 12.37 -15.88 3.15
N MET A 94 12.79 -16.01 4.41
CA MET A 94 12.15 -15.39 5.57
C MET A 94 11.71 -13.94 5.29
N ALA A 95 10.39 -13.77 5.36
CA ALA A 95 9.63 -12.58 5.05
C ALA A 95 10.22 -11.32 5.69
N SER A 96 10.87 -10.50 4.86
CA SER A 96 11.04 -9.10 5.22
C SER A 96 9.64 -8.53 5.46
N SER A 97 9.50 -7.69 6.49
CA SER A 97 8.19 -7.12 6.84
C SER A 97 7.56 -6.30 5.69
N GLU A 98 8.32 -5.98 4.64
CA GLU A 98 7.87 -5.28 3.45
C GLU A 98 7.18 -6.21 2.44
N GLU A 99 7.71 -7.42 2.23
CA GLU A 99 7.13 -8.36 1.28
C GLU A 99 5.76 -8.87 1.74
N TRP A 100 5.63 -9.19 3.02
CA TRP A 100 4.35 -9.54 3.62
C TRP A 100 3.33 -8.40 3.53
N ARG A 101 3.77 -7.14 3.65
CA ARG A 101 2.90 -5.97 3.44
C ARG A 101 2.51 -5.87 1.98
N PHE A 102 3.46 -5.99 1.06
CA PHE A 102 3.19 -5.93 -0.37
C PHE A 102 2.15 -6.99 -0.77
N GLN A 103 2.32 -8.24 -0.33
CA GLN A 103 1.38 -9.33 -0.59
C GLN A 103 -0.04 -9.00 -0.08
N LYS A 104 -0.16 -8.41 1.10
CA LYS A 104 -1.46 -7.99 1.65
C LYS A 104 -2.11 -6.87 0.84
N HIS A 105 -1.34 -5.84 0.45
CA HIS A 105 -1.87 -4.77 -0.39
C HIS A 105 -2.28 -5.29 -1.77
N ALA A 106 -1.47 -6.18 -2.36
CA ALA A 106 -1.80 -6.81 -3.64
C ALA A 106 -3.09 -7.64 -3.55
N TRP A 107 -3.26 -8.43 -2.49
CA TRP A 107 -4.48 -9.22 -2.28
C TRP A 107 -5.71 -8.32 -2.10
N MET A 108 -5.61 -7.29 -1.26
CA MET A 108 -6.68 -6.30 -1.07
C MET A 108 -7.05 -5.60 -2.38
N ALA A 109 -6.05 -5.15 -3.13
CA ALA A 109 -6.24 -4.50 -4.42
C ALA A 109 -6.95 -5.43 -5.41
N THR A 110 -6.58 -6.70 -5.43
CA THR A 110 -7.19 -7.73 -6.28
C THR A 110 -8.65 -7.98 -5.91
N MET A 111 -8.97 -8.07 -4.62
CA MET A 111 -10.35 -8.26 -4.16
C MET A 111 -11.23 -7.05 -4.48
N MET A 112 -10.72 -5.82 -4.30
CA MET A 112 -11.45 -4.60 -4.70
C MET A 112 -11.67 -4.56 -6.21
N ALA A 113 -10.67 -4.94 -7.00
CA ALA A 113 -10.76 -5.02 -8.45
C ALA A 113 -11.78 -6.08 -8.92
N LEU A 114 -11.86 -7.21 -8.21
CA LEU A 114 -12.85 -8.25 -8.44
C LEU A 114 -14.27 -7.74 -8.17
N VAL A 115 -14.51 -7.07 -7.05
CA VAL A 115 -15.83 -6.50 -6.75
C VAL A 115 -16.19 -5.41 -7.77
N ALA A 116 -15.21 -4.60 -8.21
CA ALA A 116 -15.41 -3.61 -9.27
C ALA A 116 -15.85 -4.24 -10.60
N GLY A 117 -15.11 -5.25 -11.08
CA GLY A 117 -15.47 -5.96 -12.31
C GLY A 117 -16.84 -6.63 -12.24
N TYR A 118 -17.18 -7.23 -11.10
CA TYR A 118 -18.50 -7.80 -10.85
C TYR A 118 -19.60 -6.73 -10.93
N ALA A 119 -19.45 -5.64 -10.18
CA ALA A 119 -20.41 -4.55 -10.13
C ALA A 119 -20.63 -3.90 -11.49
N ASP A 120 -19.56 -3.71 -12.27
CA ASP A 120 -19.64 -3.11 -13.60
C ASP A 120 -20.41 -3.98 -14.59
N VAL A 121 -20.20 -5.30 -14.61
CA VAL A 121 -20.97 -6.17 -15.53
C VAL A 121 -22.44 -6.23 -15.13
N VAL A 122 -22.75 -6.40 -13.83
CA VAL A 122 -24.13 -6.42 -13.36
C VAL A 122 -24.82 -5.09 -13.67
N SER A 123 -24.14 -3.96 -13.44
CA SER A 123 -24.67 -2.62 -13.72
C SER A 123 -24.82 -2.36 -15.21
N LEU A 124 -23.90 -2.83 -16.03
CA LEU A 124 -23.95 -2.67 -17.48
C LEU A 124 -25.16 -3.40 -18.05
N VAL A 125 -25.40 -4.64 -17.63
CA VAL A 125 -26.56 -5.40 -18.13
C VAL A 125 -27.87 -4.85 -17.59
N ARG A 126 -27.94 -4.46 -16.30
CA ARG A 126 -29.18 -3.96 -15.69
C ARG A 126 -29.52 -2.53 -16.08
N TYR A 127 -28.53 -1.66 -16.20
CA TYR A 127 -28.72 -0.20 -16.27
C TYR A 127 -28.03 0.48 -17.45
N GLN A 128 -27.32 -0.28 -18.29
CA GLN A 128 -26.49 0.26 -19.39
C GLN A 128 -25.46 1.30 -18.92
N ALA A 129 -24.98 1.15 -17.68
CA ALA A 129 -24.02 2.05 -17.07
C ALA A 129 -22.99 1.28 -16.25
N PHE A 130 -21.83 1.90 -16.03
CA PHE A 130 -20.76 1.35 -15.21
C PHE A 130 -20.83 1.90 -13.80
N SER A 131 -20.58 1.06 -12.80
CA SER A 131 -20.52 1.47 -11.40
C SER A 131 -19.16 2.10 -11.04
N SER A 132 -18.07 1.53 -11.57
CA SER A 132 -16.70 1.91 -11.21
C SER A 132 -15.91 2.55 -12.36
N ILE A 133 -16.23 2.21 -13.62
CA ILE A 133 -15.51 2.70 -14.81
C ILE A 133 -16.09 4.03 -15.29
N LEU A 134 -15.61 5.15 -14.72
CA LEU A 134 -16.06 6.50 -15.11
C LEU A 134 -15.82 6.84 -16.58
N THR A 135 -14.72 6.39 -17.18
CA THR A 135 -14.42 6.64 -18.60
C THR A 135 -15.55 6.12 -19.50
N GLY A 136 -16.11 4.95 -19.16
CA GLY A 136 -17.27 4.40 -19.88
C GLY A 136 -18.48 5.31 -19.77
N ASN A 137 -18.82 5.75 -18.56
CA ASN A 137 -19.96 6.65 -18.33
C ASN A 137 -19.80 8.00 -19.05
N VAL A 138 -18.59 8.54 -19.16
CA VAL A 138 -18.32 9.77 -19.93
C VAL A 138 -18.56 9.55 -21.43
N VAL A 139 -18.15 8.40 -21.98
CA VAL A 139 -18.42 8.05 -23.39
C VAL A 139 -19.93 7.91 -23.63
N TRP A 140 -20.64 7.23 -22.73
CA TRP A 140 -22.10 7.08 -22.81
C TRP A 140 -22.83 8.42 -22.66
N LEU A 141 -22.34 9.32 -21.81
CA LEU A 141 -22.85 10.70 -21.72
C LEU A 141 -22.71 11.42 -23.06
N GLY A 142 -21.52 11.43 -23.65
CA GLY A 142 -21.29 12.05 -24.96
C GLY A 142 -22.19 11.48 -26.04
N ARG A 143 -22.37 10.15 -26.06
CA ARG A 143 -23.31 9.48 -26.98
C ARG A 143 -24.76 9.96 -26.75
N SER A 144 -25.23 10.00 -25.50
CA SER A 144 -26.61 10.41 -25.18
C SER A 144 -26.93 11.86 -25.53
N ILE A 145 -25.93 12.72 -25.72
CA ILE A 145 -26.11 14.11 -26.15
C ILE A 145 -26.34 14.22 -27.66
N ILE A 146 -25.67 13.36 -28.44
CA ILE A 146 -25.65 13.45 -29.91
C ILE A 146 -26.70 12.53 -30.55
N ASP A 147 -26.85 11.32 -30.01
CA ASP A 147 -27.72 10.26 -30.55
C ASP A 147 -29.10 10.34 -29.88
N SER A 148 -30.11 10.79 -30.62
CA SER A 148 -31.49 10.93 -30.12
C SER A 148 -32.09 9.61 -29.64
N ASP A 149 -31.70 8.48 -30.26
CA ASP A 149 -32.20 7.16 -29.88
C ASP A 149 -31.55 6.69 -28.58
N ALA A 150 -30.27 7.04 -28.37
CA ALA A 150 -29.60 6.82 -27.09
C ALA A 150 -30.18 7.71 -25.99
N ALA A 151 -30.53 8.97 -26.31
CA ALA A 151 -31.15 9.91 -25.38
C ALA A 151 -32.54 9.43 -24.90
N GLN A 152 -33.30 8.75 -25.78
CA GLN A 152 -34.58 8.14 -25.41
C GLN A 152 -34.42 7.01 -24.38
N LYS A 153 -33.33 6.23 -24.46
CA LYS A 153 -33.04 5.17 -23.47
C LYS A 153 -32.57 5.75 -22.14
N HIS A 154 -31.62 6.68 -22.19
CA HIS A 154 -31.03 7.30 -21.01
C HIS A 154 -30.81 8.79 -21.23
N SER A 155 -31.41 9.61 -20.36
CA SER A 155 -31.18 11.04 -20.34
C SER A 155 -29.70 11.34 -20.02
N PRO A 156 -29.06 12.35 -20.65
CA PRO A 156 -27.71 12.79 -20.29
C PRO A 156 -27.53 13.06 -18.78
N PHE A 157 -28.58 13.55 -18.12
CA PHE A 157 -28.58 13.82 -16.68
C PHE A 157 -28.36 12.56 -15.83
N PHE A 158 -28.71 11.38 -16.34
CA PHE A 158 -28.47 10.10 -15.67
C PHE A 158 -26.97 9.84 -15.52
N TYR A 159 -26.19 9.95 -16.61
CA TYR A 159 -24.74 9.74 -16.55
C TYR A 159 -24.03 10.84 -15.77
N VAL A 160 -24.51 12.08 -15.85
CA VAL A 160 -24.04 13.20 -15.02
C VAL A 160 -24.22 12.88 -13.53
N ALA A 161 -25.38 12.35 -13.12
CA ALA A 161 -25.63 11.95 -11.73
C ALA A 161 -24.67 10.85 -11.26
N ILE A 162 -24.36 9.85 -12.11
CA ILE A 162 -23.38 8.79 -11.78
C ILE A 162 -21.99 9.38 -11.55
N ILE A 163 -21.54 10.28 -12.44
CA ILE A 163 -20.23 10.94 -12.35
C ILE A 163 -20.15 11.80 -11.08
N PHE A 164 -21.17 12.62 -10.81
CA PHE A 164 -21.23 13.44 -9.60
C PHE A 164 -21.26 12.59 -8.34
N SER A 165 -22.01 11.49 -8.34
CA SER A 165 -22.07 10.57 -7.20
C SER A 165 -20.72 9.91 -6.90
N PHE A 166 -19.99 9.49 -7.94
CA PHE A 166 -18.62 9.01 -7.79
C PHE A 166 -17.71 10.07 -7.17
N ALA A 167 -17.73 11.29 -7.71
CA ALA A 167 -16.95 12.40 -7.20
C ALA A 167 -17.31 12.73 -5.75
N PHE A 168 -18.60 12.67 -5.41
CA PHE A 168 -19.10 12.85 -4.05
C PHE A 168 -18.56 11.79 -3.09
N GLY A 169 -18.56 10.51 -3.48
CA GLY A 169 -17.94 9.44 -2.69
C GLY A 169 -16.44 9.67 -2.45
N ALA A 170 -15.71 10.04 -3.51
CA ALA A 170 -14.28 10.36 -3.41
C ALA A 170 -14.02 11.57 -2.49
N PHE A 171 -14.88 12.59 -2.55
CA PHE A 171 -14.86 13.76 -1.68
C PHE A 171 -15.13 13.38 -0.22
N LEU A 172 -16.18 12.59 0.06
CA LEU A 172 -16.49 12.12 1.41
C LEU A 172 -15.31 11.37 2.03
N HIS A 173 -14.70 10.44 1.28
CA HIS A 173 -13.50 9.75 1.74
C HIS A 173 -12.41 10.74 2.16
N ARG A 174 -12.11 11.73 1.31
CA ARG A 174 -11.07 12.72 1.60
C ARG A 174 -11.41 13.57 2.83
N LEU A 175 -12.68 14.00 2.95
CA LEU A 175 -13.16 14.75 4.10
C LEU A 175 -12.98 13.96 5.40
N PHE A 176 -13.39 12.68 5.42
CA PHE A 176 -13.24 11.84 6.60
C PHE A 176 -11.79 11.48 6.90
N GLU A 177 -10.94 11.36 5.88
CA GLU A 177 -9.50 11.14 6.08
C GLU A 177 -8.82 12.37 6.71
N LEU A 178 -9.26 13.59 6.37
CA LEU A 178 -8.79 14.83 7.03
C LEU A 178 -9.24 14.90 8.50
N ILE A 179 -10.47 14.47 8.81
CA ILE A 179 -10.99 14.47 10.18
C ILE A 179 -10.38 13.33 11.03
N ARG A 180 -10.20 12.14 10.43
CA ARG A 180 -9.70 10.93 11.09
C ARG A 180 -8.72 10.17 10.17
N PRO A 181 -7.43 10.51 10.22
CA PRO A 181 -6.42 9.88 9.37
C PRO A 181 -6.37 8.36 9.53
N ASN A 182 -6.21 7.65 8.41
CA ASN A 182 -6.20 6.19 8.25
C ASN A 182 -7.54 5.50 8.60
N ARG A 183 -8.65 6.25 8.69
CA ARG A 183 -9.99 5.70 8.93
C ARG A 183 -11.05 6.24 7.96
N GLY A 184 -10.65 7.07 7.00
CA GLY A 184 -11.58 7.67 6.05
C GLY A 184 -12.38 6.62 5.27
N GLY A 185 -11.73 5.52 4.88
CA GLY A 185 -12.33 4.43 4.11
C GLY A 185 -13.53 3.80 4.81
N SER A 186 -13.33 3.20 5.98
CA SER A 186 -14.38 2.52 6.74
C SER A 186 -15.49 3.46 7.20
N ILE A 187 -15.16 4.69 7.63
CA ILE A 187 -16.14 5.66 8.12
C ILE A 187 -17.04 6.16 6.99
N SER A 188 -16.49 6.42 5.81
CA SER A 188 -17.27 6.90 4.65
C SER A 188 -18.03 5.77 3.94
N THR A 189 -17.44 4.58 3.86
CA THR A 189 -18.04 3.43 3.16
C THR A 189 -19.27 2.90 3.88
N ALA A 190 -19.22 2.76 5.22
CA ALA A 190 -20.33 2.16 5.99
C ALA A 190 -21.70 2.84 5.77
N PRO A 191 -21.86 4.17 5.93
CA PRO A 191 -23.15 4.82 5.71
C PRO A 191 -23.63 4.74 4.26
N LEU A 192 -22.72 4.88 3.29
CA LEU A 192 -23.06 4.74 1.86
C LEU A 192 -23.49 3.32 1.52
N ALA A 193 -22.84 2.32 2.11
CA ALA A 193 -23.15 0.91 1.91
C ALA A 193 -24.50 0.55 2.54
N ILE A 194 -24.79 1.07 3.73
CA ILE A 194 -26.11 0.93 4.35
C ILE A 194 -27.20 1.59 3.51
N ALA A 195 -26.98 2.81 3.01
CA ALA A 195 -27.93 3.49 2.13
C ALA A 195 -28.20 2.67 0.86
N MET A 196 -27.15 2.12 0.24
CA MET A 196 -27.28 1.25 -0.93
C MET A 196 -28.03 -0.06 -0.61
N MET A 197 -27.75 -0.69 0.53
CA MET A 197 -28.51 -1.88 0.97
C MET A 197 -29.99 -1.55 1.18
N ILE A 198 -30.32 -0.38 1.75
CA ILE A 198 -31.71 0.06 1.91
C ILE A 198 -32.38 0.22 0.54
N VAL A 199 -31.69 0.79 -0.45
CA VAL A 199 -32.22 0.92 -1.83
C VAL A 199 -32.49 -0.46 -2.45
N GLU A 200 -31.57 -1.42 -2.31
CA GLU A 200 -31.78 -2.79 -2.83
C GLU A 200 -32.92 -3.53 -2.10
N VAL A 201 -33.06 -3.33 -0.78
CA VAL A 201 -34.13 -3.93 0.00
C VAL A 201 -35.49 -3.33 -0.36
N ILE A 202 -35.59 -1.99 -0.47
CA ILE A 202 -36.81 -1.32 -0.95
C ILE A 202 -37.15 -1.87 -2.33
N TYR A 203 -36.15 -1.98 -3.21
CA TYR A 203 -36.36 -2.49 -4.55
C TYR A 203 -36.88 -3.93 -4.58
N PHE A 204 -36.36 -4.80 -3.72
CA PHE A 204 -36.84 -6.18 -3.58
C PHE A 204 -38.29 -6.23 -3.09
N PHE A 205 -38.70 -5.35 -2.17
CA PHE A 205 -40.08 -5.35 -1.66
C PHE A 205 -41.09 -4.67 -2.59
N THR A 206 -40.67 -3.84 -3.54
CA THR A 206 -41.56 -3.10 -4.43
C THR A 206 -41.73 -3.73 -5.81
N GLU A 207 -41.27 -4.98 -5.99
CA GLU A 207 -41.32 -5.81 -7.20
C GLU A 207 -42.50 -5.47 -8.13
N GLY A 208 -42.25 -4.62 -9.13
CA GLY A 208 -43.16 -4.35 -10.25
C GLY A 208 -43.96 -3.04 -10.20
N GLU A 209 -44.08 -2.35 -9.07
CA GLU A 209 -44.85 -1.09 -9.03
C GLU A 209 -44.04 0.14 -9.47
N TRP A 210 -42.71 0.06 -9.41
CA TRP A 210 -41.84 1.19 -9.73
C TRP A 210 -41.51 1.20 -11.22
N HIS A 211 -41.66 2.38 -11.84
CA HIS A 211 -41.32 2.58 -13.25
C HIS A 211 -39.87 2.15 -13.49
N PRO A 212 -39.55 1.42 -14.57
CA PRO A 212 -38.18 1.04 -14.94
C PRO A 212 -37.18 2.22 -14.90
N ASP A 213 -37.70 3.44 -15.09
CA ASP A 213 -36.95 4.68 -15.08
C ASP A 213 -36.46 5.16 -13.71
N THR A 214 -37.10 4.80 -12.60
CA THR A 214 -36.61 5.16 -11.26
C THR A 214 -35.57 4.16 -10.76
N LEU A 215 -35.68 2.91 -11.22
CA LEU A 215 -34.85 1.79 -10.77
C LEU A 215 -33.40 1.88 -11.27
N LYS A 216 -33.18 2.53 -12.42
CA LYS A 216 -31.84 2.75 -12.97
C LYS A 216 -30.95 3.60 -12.06
N TYR A 217 -31.51 4.37 -11.13
CA TYR A 217 -30.74 5.19 -10.20
C TYR A 217 -30.04 4.41 -9.08
N GLY A 218 -30.28 3.10 -8.93
CA GLY A 218 -29.53 2.26 -7.99
C GLY A 218 -28.00 2.31 -8.23
N VAL A 219 -27.58 2.36 -9.49
CA VAL A 219 -26.15 2.50 -9.87
C VAL A 219 -25.53 3.81 -9.38
N VAL A 220 -26.32 4.87 -9.17
CA VAL A 220 -25.82 6.14 -8.64
C VAL A 220 -25.30 5.94 -7.22
N ALA A 221 -26.04 5.23 -6.36
CA ALA A 221 -25.59 4.92 -5.00
C ALA A 221 -24.33 4.02 -5.00
N VAL A 222 -24.28 3.01 -5.88
CA VAL A 222 -23.11 2.13 -6.01
C VAL A 222 -21.87 2.90 -6.50
N SER A 223 -22.07 3.86 -7.41
CA SER A 223 -21.00 4.71 -7.92
C SER A 223 -20.32 5.55 -6.82
N ALA A 224 -21.07 6.05 -5.82
CA ALA A 224 -20.48 6.72 -4.67
C ALA A 224 -19.53 5.80 -3.87
N LEU A 225 -19.90 4.53 -3.67
CA LEU A 225 -19.03 3.56 -2.99
C LEU A 225 -17.72 3.36 -3.75
N PHE A 226 -17.77 3.24 -5.07
CA PHE A 226 -16.55 3.15 -5.89
C PHE A 226 -15.74 4.45 -5.93
N GLY A 227 -16.39 5.61 -5.76
CA GLY A 227 -15.71 6.88 -5.51
C GLY A 227 -14.85 6.86 -4.24
N VAL A 228 -15.41 6.34 -3.14
CA VAL A 228 -14.66 6.13 -1.89
C VAL A 228 -13.49 5.17 -2.12
N VAL A 229 -13.73 4.03 -2.77
CA VAL A 229 -12.69 3.04 -3.08
C VAL A 229 -11.56 3.67 -3.89
N ALA A 230 -11.89 4.40 -4.96
CA ALA A 230 -10.90 5.03 -5.82
C ALA A 230 -10.03 6.03 -5.04
N SER A 231 -10.65 6.85 -4.18
CA SER A 231 -9.95 7.84 -3.34
C SER A 231 -9.09 7.18 -2.26
N ALA A 232 -9.57 6.09 -1.63
CA ALA A 232 -8.81 5.31 -0.66
C ALA A 232 -7.58 4.63 -1.29
N CYS A 233 -7.75 4.12 -2.51
CA CYS A 233 -6.70 3.45 -3.27
C CYS A 233 -5.62 4.43 -3.79
N SER A 234 -6.03 5.64 -4.19
CA SER A 234 -5.14 6.65 -4.77
C SER A 234 -4.36 7.45 -3.74
N ASN A 235 -5.03 7.87 -2.66
CA ASN A 235 -4.47 8.75 -1.64
C ASN A 235 -3.96 7.97 -0.43
N GLY A 236 -4.37 6.70 -0.29
CA GLY A 236 -3.95 5.83 0.78
C GLY A 236 -2.60 5.15 0.53
N ARG A 237 -2.22 4.27 1.45
CA ARG A 237 -0.93 3.55 1.39
C ARG A 237 -0.87 2.46 0.32
N MET A 238 -1.99 2.12 -0.28
CA MET A 238 -2.03 1.11 -1.34
C MET A 238 -1.36 1.63 -2.62
N GLY A 239 -1.38 2.95 -2.87
CA GLY A 239 -0.66 3.61 -3.94
C GLY A 239 -0.97 3.09 -5.34
N THR A 240 -2.14 2.47 -5.53
CA THR A 240 -2.51 1.74 -6.74
C THR A 240 -4.01 1.85 -6.99
N HIS A 241 -4.42 2.20 -8.20
CA HIS A 241 -5.83 2.38 -8.54
C HIS A 241 -6.47 1.06 -8.99
N THR A 242 -7.33 0.47 -8.17
CA THR A 242 -7.94 -0.84 -8.44
C THR A 242 -9.01 -0.85 -9.54
N THR A 243 -9.58 0.31 -9.86
CA THR A 243 -10.65 0.45 -10.87
C THR A 243 -10.13 0.88 -12.26
N MET A 244 -8.85 1.26 -12.37
CA MET A 244 -8.28 1.81 -13.61
C MET A 244 -7.50 0.75 -14.39
N VAL A 245 -8.21 -0.21 -15.00
CA VAL A 245 -7.61 -1.31 -15.79
C VAL A 245 -6.65 -0.79 -16.86
N THR A 246 -6.98 0.32 -17.53
CA THR A 246 -6.12 0.95 -18.55
C THR A 246 -4.72 1.28 -18.03
N GLY A 247 -4.60 1.84 -16.82
CA GLY A 247 -3.31 2.18 -16.23
C GLY A 247 -2.46 0.94 -15.93
N HIS A 248 -3.10 -0.13 -15.49
CA HIS A 248 -2.44 -1.42 -15.28
C HIS A 248 -1.99 -2.07 -16.59
N THR A 249 -2.81 -1.99 -17.66
CA THR A 249 -2.43 -2.49 -18.98
C THR A 249 -1.21 -1.75 -19.52
N LEU A 250 -1.18 -0.42 -19.41
CA LEU A 250 -0.01 0.39 -19.82
C LEU A 250 1.25 0.02 -19.02
N THR A 251 1.11 -0.22 -17.71
CA THR A 251 2.21 -0.68 -16.85
C THR A 251 2.76 -2.02 -17.31
N LEU A 252 1.89 -2.98 -17.65
CA LEU A 252 2.32 -4.29 -18.15
C LEU A 252 2.99 -4.21 -19.51
N VAL A 253 2.44 -3.43 -20.45
CA VAL A 253 3.03 -3.26 -21.78
C VAL A 253 4.42 -2.60 -21.69
N GLY A 254 4.56 -1.55 -20.87
CA GLY A 254 5.86 -0.91 -20.64
C GLY A 254 6.88 -1.84 -19.99
N GLY A 255 6.44 -2.65 -19.03
CA GLY A 255 7.28 -3.68 -18.41
C GLY A 255 7.69 -4.79 -19.39
N LEU A 256 6.77 -5.26 -20.23
CA LEU A 256 7.03 -6.26 -21.25
C LEU A 256 8.02 -5.75 -22.30
N ALA A 257 7.90 -4.50 -22.73
CA ALA A 257 8.85 -3.87 -23.66
C ALA A 257 10.28 -3.89 -23.09
N LYS A 258 10.47 -3.60 -21.80
CA LYS A 258 11.77 -3.69 -21.13
C LYS A 258 12.32 -5.12 -21.09
N ILE A 259 11.46 -6.11 -20.85
CA ILE A 259 11.85 -7.53 -20.88
C ILE A 259 12.31 -7.93 -22.28
N ILE A 260 11.56 -7.56 -23.32
CA ILE A 260 11.90 -7.84 -24.72
C ILE A 260 13.24 -7.20 -25.09
N LEU A 261 13.47 -5.96 -24.67
CA LEU A 261 14.73 -5.23 -24.89
C LEU A 261 15.88 -5.69 -23.97
N ARG A 262 15.67 -6.73 -23.14
CA ARG A 262 16.63 -7.24 -22.15
C ARG A 262 17.15 -6.15 -21.19
N VAL A 263 16.36 -5.11 -20.94
CA VAL A 263 16.66 -4.08 -19.95
C VAL A 263 16.32 -4.67 -18.57
N ASN A 264 17.29 -4.66 -17.67
CA ASN A 264 17.10 -5.16 -16.31
C ASN A 264 16.01 -4.35 -15.59
N LEU A 265 14.86 -5.00 -15.34
CA LEU A 265 13.76 -4.40 -14.57
C LEU A 265 14.16 -4.20 -13.12
N ARG A 266 13.98 -2.97 -12.61
CA ARG A 266 14.16 -2.65 -11.19
C ARG A 266 13.14 -3.42 -10.36
N GLN A 267 13.49 -3.81 -9.13
CA GLN A 267 12.61 -4.58 -8.24
C GLN A 267 11.25 -3.90 -8.02
N GLU A 268 11.23 -2.57 -7.92
CA GLU A 268 10.01 -1.75 -7.83
C GLU A 268 9.10 -1.89 -9.06
N GLU A 269 9.68 -1.97 -10.25
CA GLU A 269 8.93 -2.15 -11.51
C GLU A 269 8.34 -3.55 -11.58
N ARG A 270 9.09 -4.57 -11.17
CA ARG A 270 8.59 -5.95 -11.08
C ARG A 270 7.41 -6.05 -10.11
N ALA A 271 7.51 -5.40 -8.95
CA ALA A 271 6.42 -5.34 -7.98
C ALA A 271 5.17 -4.64 -8.56
N LYS A 272 5.35 -3.51 -9.26
CA LYS A 272 4.25 -2.80 -9.95
C LYS A 272 3.61 -3.65 -11.06
N MET A 273 4.42 -4.36 -11.85
CA MET A 273 3.90 -5.29 -12.86
C MET A 273 3.09 -6.41 -12.22
N LEU A 274 3.62 -7.05 -11.18
CA LEU A 274 2.92 -8.12 -10.46
C LEU A 274 1.58 -7.64 -9.89
N MET A 275 1.58 -6.49 -9.21
CA MET A 275 0.35 -5.89 -8.70
C MET A 275 -0.65 -5.57 -9.83
N SER A 276 -0.16 -5.07 -10.97
CA SER A 276 -1.00 -4.77 -12.14
C SER A 276 -1.61 -6.02 -12.75
N THR A 277 -0.85 -7.10 -12.88
CA THR A 277 -1.36 -8.41 -13.34
C THR A 277 -2.45 -8.92 -12.41
N MET A 278 -2.23 -8.86 -11.10
CA MET A 278 -3.22 -9.32 -10.13
C MET A 278 -4.50 -8.49 -10.16
N VAL A 279 -4.41 -7.16 -10.26
CA VAL A 279 -5.59 -6.28 -10.40
C VAL A 279 -6.37 -6.60 -11.68
N ILE A 280 -5.70 -6.73 -12.83
CA ILE A 280 -6.35 -7.09 -14.10
C ILE A 280 -7.04 -8.46 -13.99
N ALA A 281 -6.35 -9.47 -13.44
CA ALA A 281 -6.92 -10.79 -13.23
C ALA A 281 -8.14 -10.73 -12.29
N GLY A 282 -8.07 -9.93 -11.22
CA GLY A 282 -9.18 -9.66 -10.32
C GLY A 282 -10.37 -9.06 -11.06
N THR A 283 -10.18 -7.99 -11.83
CA THR A 283 -11.25 -7.34 -12.59
C THR A 283 -11.89 -8.29 -13.61
N ILE A 284 -11.09 -9.05 -14.37
CA ILE A 284 -11.62 -10.03 -15.33
C ILE A 284 -12.40 -11.12 -14.59
N GLY A 285 -11.84 -11.66 -13.50
CA GLY A 285 -12.53 -12.66 -12.67
C GLY A 285 -13.87 -12.16 -12.13
N GLY A 286 -13.90 -10.94 -11.62
CA GLY A 286 -15.12 -10.26 -11.18
C GLY A 286 -16.16 -10.13 -12.30
N ALA A 287 -15.72 -9.65 -13.47
CA ALA A 287 -16.57 -9.50 -14.64
C ALA A 287 -17.16 -10.84 -15.10
N CYS A 288 -16.36 -11.91 -15.11
CA CYS A 288 -16.84 -13.26 -15.43
C CYS A 288 -17.88 -13.76 -14.42
N ILE A 289 -17.66 -13.53 -13.11
CA ILE A 289 -18.63 -13.90 -12.06
C ILE A 289 -19.92 -13.08 -12.23
N GLY A 290 -19.82 -11.79 -12.53
CA GLY A 290 -20.97 -10.92 -12.78
C GLY A 290 -21.78 -11.37 -14.00
N ALA A 291 -21.09 -11.68 -15.10
CA ALA A 291 -21.72 -12.20 -16.31
C ALA A 291 -22.42 -13.53 -16.05
N TRP A 292 -21.76 -14.45 -15.35
CA TRP A 292 -22.33 -15.75 -14.99
C TRP A 292 -23.58 -15.60 -14.10
N ALA A 293 -23.54 -14.70 -13.11
CA ALA A 293 -24.67 -14.44 -12.23
C ALA A 293 -25.87 -13.85 -12.99
N VAL A 294 -25.61 -12.94 -13.94
CA VAL A 294 -26.65 -12.33 -14.79
C VAL A 294 -27.24 -13.34 -15.79
N LEU A 295 -26.43 -14.26 -16.33
CA LEU A 295 -26.89 -15.27 -17.29
C LEU A 295 -27.66 -16.43 -16.63
N THR A 296 -27.66 -16.52 -15.29
CA THR A 296 -28.33 -17.60 -14.57
C THR A 296 -29.83 -17.28 -14.42
N PRO A 297 -30.73 -17.98 -15.13
CA PRO A 297 -32.15 -17.61 -15.21
C PRO A 297 -32.94 -17.77 -13.90
N LYS A 298 -32.34 -18.37 -12.87
CA LYS A 298 -32.96 -18.60 -11.56
C LYS A 298 -32.62 -17.52 -10.53
N ILE A 299 -31.69 -16.63 -10.86
CA ILE A 299 -31.28 -15.58 -9.92
C ILE A 299 -32.07 -14.33 -10.28
N ASP A 300 -32.94 -13.91 -9.36
CA ASP A 300 -33.63 -12.64 -9.49
C ASP A 300 -32.58 -11.54 -9.65
N HIS A 301 -32.61 -10.88 -10.81
CA HIS A 301 -31.62 -9.84 -11.14
C HIS A 301 -31.60 -8.74 -10.10
N HIS A 302 -32.66 -8.64 -9.28
CA HIS A 302 -32.88 -7.62 -8.29
C HIS A 302 -31.87 -7.61 -7.16
N LEU A 303 -31.38 -8.76 -6.70
CA LEU A 303 -30.46 -8.87 -5.56
C LEU A 303 -28.99 -9.02 -5.96
N LEU A 304 -28.68 -8.94 -7.26
CA LEU A 304 -27.31 -9.13 -7.74
C LEU A 304 -26.33 -8.08 -7.22
N LEU A 305 -26.77 -6.88 -6.84
CA LEU A 305 -25.86 -5.85 -6.31
C LEU A 305 -25.74 -5.90 -4.78
N PHE A 306 -26.63 -6.62 -4.08
CA PHE A 306 -26.65 -6.73 -2.62
C PHE A 306 -25.32 -7.20 -1.98
N PRO A 307 -24.53 -8.13 -2.57
CA PRO A 307 -23.26 -8.54 -1.97
C PRO A 307 -22.18 -7.45 -1.97
N ILE A 308 -22.24 -6.49 -2.90
CA ILE A 308 -21.23 -5.44 -3.08
C ILE A 308 -21.04 -4.59 -1.81
N PRO A 309 -22.07 -3.95 -1.22
CA PRO A 309 -21.90 -3.12 -0.03
C PRO A 309 -21.32 -3.89 1.16
N VAL A 310 -21.75 -5.14 1.36
CA VAL A 310 -21.26 -5.99 2.46
C VAL A 310 -19.76 -6.27 2.30
N ILE A 311 -19.35 -6.70 1.10
CA ILE A 311 -17.95 -6.99 0.82
C ILE A 311 -17.11 -5.71 0.89
N MET A 312 -17.63 -4.57 0.39
CA MET A 312 -16.93 -3.29 0.43
C MET A 312 -16.70 -2.78 1.86
N ILE A 313 -17.68 -2.92 2.76
CA ILE A 313 -17.48 -2.59 4.19
C ILE A 313 -16.32 -3.41 4.76
N VAL A 314 -16.31 -4.72 4.53
CA VAL A 314 -15.26 -5.61 5.03
C VAL A 314 -13.90 -5.24 4.44
N LEU A 315 -13.83 -5.03 3.12
CA LEU A 315 -12.58 -4.67 2.45
C LEU A 315 -12.04 -3.32 2.92
N MET A 316 -12.90 -2.31 3.11
CA MET A 316 -12.48 -1.00 3.60
C MET A 316 -12.08 -1.01 5.07
N PHE A 317 -12.76 -1.82 5.89
CA PHE A 317 -12.34 -2.06 7.26
C PHE A 317 -10.94 -2.71 7.32
N LEU A 318 -10.70 -3.74 6.51
CA LEU A 318 -9.40 -4.39 6.41
C LEU A 318 -8.33 -3.43 5.89
N HIS A 319 -8.64 -2.63 4.87
CA HIS A 319 -7.74 -1.61 4.32
C HIS A 319 -7.29 -0.63 5.41
N ASP A 320 -8.22 -0.06 6.18
CA ASP A 320 -7.91 0.88 7.26
C ASP A 320 -7.12 0.22 8.40
N HIS A 321 -7.41 -1.05 8.71
CA HIS A 321 -6.66 -1.81 9.71
C HIS A 321 -5.22 -2.10 9.26
N LEU A 322 -5.01 -2.41 7.99
CA LEU A 322 -3.68 -2.57 7.40
C LEU A 322 -2.95 -1.22 7.29
N ALA A 323 -3.70 -0.14 7.11
CA ALA A 323 -3.19 1.23 7.08
C ALA A 323 -2.89 1.81 8.46
N LYS A 324 -3.21 1.16 9.59
CA LYS A 324 -2.67 1.61 10.88
C LYS A 324 -1.16 1.34 10.89
N PRO A 325 -0.31 2.39 10.78
CA PRO A 325 1.12 2.18 10.94
C PRO A 325 1.31 1.60 12.34
N ARG A 326 2.39 0.83 12.54
CA ARG A 326 2.75 0.18 13.79
C ARG A 326 2.96 1.18 14.95
N SER A 327 1.97 2.01 15.27
CA SER A 327 1.97 2.91 16.41
C SER A 327 2.07 2.09 17.69
N LEU A 328 1.61 0.83 17.70
CA LEU A 328 1.87 -0.09 18.79
C LEU A 328 3.35 -0.47 18.89
N ILE A 329 4.03 -0.83 17.79
CA ILE A 329 5.47 -1.15 17.88
C ILE A 329 6.29 0.11 18.08
N LYS A 330 5.92 1.27 17.51
CA LYS A 330 6.56 2.56 17.82
C LYS A 330 6.31 2.98 19.26
N LYS A 331 5.12 2.77 19.83
CA LYS A 331 4.83 3.01 21.25
C LYS A 331 5.60 2.05 22.15
N VAL A 332 5.71 0.77 21.78
CA VAL A 332 6.51 -0.21 22.53
C VAL A 332 8.00 0.12 22.41
N GLN A 333 8.50 0.46 21.22
CA GLN A 333 9.90 0.88 21.02
C GLN A 333 10.21 2.20 21.74
N SER A 334 9.29 3.16 21.74
CA SER A 334 9.42 4.40 22.52
C SER A 334 9.43 4.10 24.02
N LYS A 335 8.54 3.23 24.51
CA LYS A 335 8.56 2.78 25.92
C LYS A 335 9.84 2.04 26.29
N LEU A 336 10.33 1.15 25.43
CA LEU A 336 11.60 0.45 25.63
C LEU A 336 12.79 1.42 25.62
N ARG A 337 12.74 2.46 24.78
CA ARG A 337 13.78 3.50 24.73
C ARG A 337 13.77 4.33 26.01
N HIS A 338 12.60 4.73 26.51
CA HIS A 338 12.48 5.41 27.79
C HIS A 338 12.91 4.52 28.97
N HIS A 339 12.58 3.23 28.97
CA HIS A 339 13.08 2.30 29.99
C HIS A 339 14.60 2.16 29.94
N ALA A 340 15.19 2.09 28.75
CA ALA A 340 16.65 2.03 28.59
C ALA A 340 17.33 3.34 29.05
N GLU A 341 16.73 4.50 28.77
CA GLU A 341 17.21 5.80 29.23
C GLU A 341 17.12 5.95 30.77
N GLN A 342 16.01 5.49 31.38
CA GLN A 342 15.85 5.47 32.83
C GLN A 342 16.87 4.54 33.49
N PHE A 343 17.02 3.32 32.97
CA PHE A 343 18.01 2.37 33.47
C PHE A 343 19.44 2.92 33.38
N HIS A 344 19.77 3.63 32.30
CA HIS A 344 21.07 4.24 32.13
C HIS A 344 21.30 5.40 33.12
N ARG A 345 20.28 6.21 33.43
CA ARG A 345 20.38 7.27 34.46
C ARG A 345 20.59 6.72 35.87
N GLU A 346 19.92 5.63 36.23
CA GLU A 346 20.05 5.02 37.55
C GLU A 346 21.40 4.32 37.76
N HIS A 347 22.00 3.79 36.69
CA HIS A 347 23.24 3.01 36.76
C HIS A 347 24.47 3.76 36.22
N SER A 348 24.33 5.02 35.79
CA SER A 348 25.49 5.83 35.47
C SER A 348 26.18 6.13 36.81
N PRO A 349 27.41 5.63 37.05
CA PRO A 349 28.12 5.93 38.27
C PRO A 349 28.17 7.43 38.40
N VAL A 350 27.65 7.96 39.50
CA VAL A 350 27.85 9.36 39.87
C VAL A 350 29.35 9.52 39.96
N THR A 351 29.96 10.02 38.89
CA THR A 351 31.27 10.63 38.95
C THR A 351 31.06 11.80 39.88
N SER A 352 31.33 11.56 41.15
CA SER A 352 31.56 12.55 42.18
C SER A 352 32.74 13.37 41.69
N GLU A 353 32.49 14.31 40.78
CA GLU A 353 33.39 15.43 40.53
C GLU A 353 33.46 16.17 41.86
N ALA A 354 34.57 15.89 42.55
CA ALA A 354 34.96 16.57 43.75
C ALA A 354 35.05 18.07 43.45
N ASP A 355 34.44 18.83 44.35
CA ASP A 355 34.59 20.26 44.59
C ASP A 355 35.88 20.86 44.01
N HIS A 356 35.70 21.72 43.00
CA HIS A 356 36.58 22.86 42.83
C HIS A 356 35.72 24.12 42.87
N ASP A 357 35.59 24.62 44.10
CA ASP A 357 35.32 26.02 44.38
C ASP A 357 36.33 26.86 43.60
N ASP A 358 35.86 27.72 42.72
CA ASP A 358 36.43 29.04 42.57
C ASP A 358 35.34 30.00 42.09
N GLU A 359 35.07 30.96 42.96
CA GLU A 359 34.46 32.24 42.68
C GLU A 359 35.02 32.83 41.38
N ASP A 360 34.18 33.35 40.48
CA ASP A 360 33.97 34.81 40.43
C ASP A 360 33.08 35.26 39.27
N CYS A 361 32.33 36.32 39.56
CA CYS A 361 31.99 37.44 38.68
C CYS A 361 31.55 37.18 37.22
N SER A 362 30.28 37.50 36.97
CA SER A 362 29.87 38.80 36.42
C SER A 362 28.72 38.69 35.41
N ALA A 363 27.79 39.63 35.57
CA ALA A 363 26.62 39.83 34.75
C ALA A 363 26.98 40.00 33.26
N SER A 364 26.26 39.30 32.40
CA SER A 364 26.02 39.79 31.05
C SER A 364 24.70 39.24 30.54
N ALA A 365 23.77 40.17 30.35
CA ALA A 365 22.57 39.96 29.57
C ALA A 365 22.93 39.49 28.15
N CYS A 366 22.20 38.51 27.61
CA CYS A 366 21.57 38.63 26.29
C CYS A 366 20.83 37.35 25.88
N SER A 367 19.65 37.59 25.31
CA SER A 367 19.04 36.90 24.19
C SER A 367 18.71 35.40 24.29
N GLY A 368 17.40 35.13 24.30
CA GLY A 368 16.80 34.39 23.21
C GLY A 368 16.65 32.88 23.41
N SER A 369 15.44 32.46 23.78
CA SER A 369 14.86 31.25 23.22
C SER A 369 13.35 31.45 23.11
N VAL A 370 12.91 31.73 21.89
CA VAL A 370 11.52 31.58 21.48
C VAL A 370 11.32 30.08 21.35
N ASP A 371 10.44 29.52 22.19
CA ASP A 371 9.90 28.18 22.02
C ASP A 371 9.14 28.13 20.69
N GLY A 372 9.86 27.73 19.64
CA GLY A 372 9.28 27.34 18.37
C GLY A 372 8.78 25.92 18.48
N ASP A 373 7.53 25.77 18.95
CA ASP A 373 6.75 24.56 18.71
C ASP A 373 6.62 24.39 17.19
N GLU A 374 7.44 23.50 16.62
CA GLU A 374 7.33 23.02 15.25
C GLU A 374 5.96 22.34 15.07
N GLU A 375 5.02 23.16 14.62
CA GLU A 375 3.77 22.80 13.97
C GLU A 375 4.10 22.10 12.63
N ASP A 376 4.59 20.86 12.68
CA ASP A 376 4.83 20.07 11.47
C ASP A 376 4.08 18.74 11.54
N SER A 377 2.77 18.83 11.32
CA SER A 377 1.90 17.72 10.88
C SER A 377 0.54 18.27 10.40
N ARG A 378 0.55 19.13 9.38
CA ARG A 378 -0.61 19.34 8.50
C ARG A 378 -0.37 18.65 7.17
N ALA A 379 -1.13 17.59 6.91
CA ALA A 379 -1.53 17.14 5.57
C ALA A 379 -2.81 16.30 5.65
#